data_AF-A0A6J4JST2-F1
#
_entry.id   AF-A0A6J4JST2-F1
#
_cell.length_a   1.000
_cell.length_b   1.000
_cell.length_c   1.000
_cell.angle_alpha   90.00
_cell.angle_beta   90.00
_cell.angle_gamma   90.00
#
_symmetry.space_group_name_H-M   'P 1'
#
loop_
_entity.id
_entity.type
_entity.pdbx_description
1 polymer ?
#
loop_
_entity_poly.entity_id
_entity_poly.type
_entity_poly.pdbx_seq_one_letter_code
_entity_poly.pdbx_strand_id
1 'polypeptide(L)'
;MDTLKILDHLESLVEEARSFMGFRRFDDEEFFMLVSKLRASLPEDVRRAGKITKESERIVEAAQSEAENAVEKGRSEAAQVMQEARARAQAMVEQSEIMRMAKVQAKEIVAQAEGEAREVRQGADEYARDVLSTLESQVNEVLTQTQGKVTGMLQTIQRGRQKLEQRAARPGAPAAERREPIEVGVARTANGTHGSRG
;
A
#
# COMPACT_ATOMS: atom_id res chain seq x y z
N MET A 1 -39.52 72.79 2.29
CA MET A 1 -39.63 73.22 0.88
C MET A 1 -38.38 72.69 0.21
N ASP A 2 -38.52 71.81 -0.76
CA ASP A 2 -37.35 71.14 -1.36
C ASP A 2 -36.42 72.17 -1.99
N THR A 3 -35.12 71.98 -1.82
CA THR A 3 -34.08 72.78 -2.47
C THR A 3 -34.24 72.77 -3.99
N LEU A 4 -34.67 71.64 -4.55
CA LEU A 4 -35.12 71.51 -5.95
C LEU A 4 -36.23 72.50 -6.29
N LYS A 5 -37.33 72.56 -5.53
CA LYS A 5 -38.45 73.49 -5.79
C LYS A 5 -38.06 74.97 -5.71
N ILE A 6 -36.98 75.31 -5.00
CA ILE A 6 -36.44 76.68 -4.98
C ILE A 6 -35.59 76.93 -6.24
N LEU A 7 -34.86 75.93 -6.72
CA LEU A 7 -34.09 75.97 -7.96
C LEU A 7 -35.02 76.03 -9.18
N ASP A 8 -36.04 75.17 -9.24
CA ASP A 8 -37.07 75.16 -10.29
C ASP A 8 -37.75 76.54 -10.39
N HIS A 9 -38.07 77.17 -9.24
CA HIS A 9 -38.70 78.49 -9.21
C HIS A 9 -37.74 79.62 -9.61
N LEU A 10 -36.45 79.52 -9.28
CA LEU A 10 -35.41 80.43 -9.79
C LEU A 10 -35.23 80.31 -11.31
N GLU A 11 -35.31 79.10 -11.84
CA GLU A 11 -35.24 78.83 -13.27
C GLU A 11 -36.45 79.45 -13.99
N SER A 12 -37.68 79.13 -13.56
CA SER A 12 -38.91 79.73 -14.12
C SER A 12 -38.91 81.26 -14.08
N LEU A 13 -38.44 81.87 -12.98
CA LEU A 13 -38.38 83.34 -12.84
C LEU A 13 -37.39 84.01 -13.82
N VAL A 14 -36.36 83.28 -14.28
CA VAL A 14 -35.39 83.74 -15.29
C VAL A 14 -35.84 83.39 -16.73
N GLU A 15 -36.59 82.32 -16.91
CA GLU A 15 -37.19 81.93 -18.20
C GLU A 15 -38.38 82.83 -18.59
N GLU A 16 -39.27 83.14 -17.65
CA GLU A 16 -40.45 84.00 -17.85
C GLU A 16 -40.10 85.51 -17.90
N ALA A 17 -38.84 85.86 -17.62
CA ALA A 17 -38.33 87.22 -17.59
C ALA A 17 -38.56 87.96 -18.92
N ARG A 18 -39.35 89.04 -18.90
CA ARG A 18 -39.72 89.78 -20.11
C ARG A 18 -38.47 90.38 -20.78
N SER A 19 -38.25 90.02 -22.03
CA SER A 19 -37.19 90.60 -22.87
C SER A 19 -37.67 91.93 -23.47
N PHE A 20 -36.93 93.01 -23.22
CA PHE A 20 -37.14 94.33 -23.81
C PHE A 20 -35.82 94.92 -24.26
N MET A 21 -35.73 95.27 -25.54
CA MET A 21 -34.56 95.94 -26.15
C MET A 21 -33.22 95.21 -25.91
N GLY A 22 -33.24 93.87 -25.85
CA GLY A 22 -32.07 93.02 -25.60
C GLY A 22 -31.80 92.70 -24.13
N PHE A 23 -32.50 93.33 -23.19
CA PHE A 23 -32.37 93.08 -21.74
C PHE A 23 -33.54 92.23 -21.24
N ARG A 24 -33.26 91.22 -20.41
CA ARG A 24 -34.29 90.52 -19.63
C ARG A 24 -34.53 91.27 -18.32
N ARG A 25 -35.80 91.49 -17.97
CA ARG A 25 -36.22 92.06 -16.68
C ARG A 25 -37.06 91.03 -15.93
N PHE A 26 -36.61 90.68 -14.72
CA PHE A 26 -37.30 89.87 -13.73
C PHE A 26 -37.42 90.67 -12.42
N ASP A 27 -38.05 90.08 -11.40
CA ASP A 27 -38.12 90.67 -10.07
C ASP A 27 -36.83 90.35 -9.28
N ASP A 28 -35.97 91.36 -9.13
CA ASP A 28 -34.70 91.22 -8.41
C ASP A 28 -34.92 90.87 -6.92
N GLU A 29 -36.00 91.37 -6.29
CA GLU A 29 -36.30 91.14 -4.87
C GLU A 29 -36.72 89.68 -4.64
N GLU A 30 -37.60 89.15 -5.49
CA GLU A 30 -37.97 87.74 -5.45
C GLU A 30 -36.79 86.82 -5.80
N PHE A 31 -35.97 87.17 -6.79
CA PHE A 31 -34.75 86.43 -7.13
C PHE A 31 -33.79 86.35 -5.93
N PHE A 32 -33.45 87.48 -5.31
CA PHE A 32 -32.55 87.50 -4.15
C PHE A 32 -33.15 86.82 -2.91
N MET A 33 -34.48 86.85 -2.73
CA MET A 33 -35.16 86.07 -1.70
C MET A 33 -35.02 84.56 -1.93
N LEU A 34 -35.24 84.08 -3.15
CA LEU A 34 -35.10 82.65 -3.49
C LEU A 34 -33.64 82.18 -3.36
N VAL A 35 -32.67 82.97 -3.84
CA VAL A 35 -31.23 82.69 -3.65
C VAL A 35 -30.86 82.64 -2.17
N SER A 36 -31.37 83.58 -1.36
CA SER A 36 -31.12 83.61 0.09
C SER A 36 -31.70 82.40 0.80
N LYS A 37 -32.89 81.95 0.38
CA LYS A 37 -33.57 80.75 0.88
C LYS A 37 -32.81 79.48 0.51
N LEU A 38 -32.36 79.36 -0.75
CA LEU A 38 -31.52 78.26 -1.22
C LEU A 38 -30.21 78.20 -0.44
N ARG A 39 -29.54 79.34 -0.23
CA ARG A 39 -28.30 79.43 0.56
C ARG A 39 -28.50 79.02 2.03
N ALA A 40 -29.70 79.20 2.58
CA ALA A 40 -30.03 78.79 3.94
C ALA A 40 -30.33 77.28 4.06
N SER A 41 -31.00 76.66 3.08
CA SER A 41 -31.40 75.25 3.14
C SER A 41 -30.40 74.26 2.54
N LEU A 42 -29.72 74.61 1.45
CA LEU A 42 -28.79 73.73 0.72
C LEU A 42 -27.66 73.14 1.59
N PRO A 43 -27.01 73.89 2.52
CA PRO A 43 -25.98 73.32 3.37
C PRO A 43 -26.50 72.19 4.29
N GLU A 44 -27.74 72.28 4.75
CA GLU A 44 -28.35 71.25 5.61
C GLU A 44 -28.73 70.00 4.81
N ASP A 45 -29.24 70.15 3.59
CA ASP A 45 -29.54 69.02 2.71
C ASP A 45 -28.24 68.28 2.29
N VAL A 46 -27.17 69.00 1.95
CA VAL A 46 -25.85 68.41 1.65
C VAL A 46 -25.28 67.70 2.87
N ARG A 47 -25.37 68.28 4.08
CA ARG A 47 -24.97 67.62 5.34
C ARG A 47 -25.80 66.37 5.61
N ARG A 48 -27.10 66.39 5.33
CA ARG A 48 -28.00 65.25 5.49
C ARG A 48 -27.63 64.12 4.53
N ALA A 49 -27.41 64.44 3.25
CA ALA A 49 -26.96 63.48 2.25
C ALA A 49 -25.63 62.83 2.65
N GLY A 50 -24.62 63.61 3.03
CA GLY A 50 -23.32 63.09 3.47
C GLY A 50 -23.40 62.22 4.74
N LYS A 51 -24.31 62.51 5.67
CA LYS A 51 -24.60 61.64 6.82
C LYS A 51 -25.24 60.31 6.38
N ILE A 52 -26.19 60.35 5.44
CA ILE A 52 -26.85 59.14 4.92
C ILE A 52 -25.84 58.26 4.17
N THR A 53 -24.99 58.84 3.32
CA THR A 53 -23.92 58.10 2.63
C THR A 53 -22.99 57.40 3.63
N LYS A 54 -22.47 58.15 4.62
CA LYS A 54 -21.57 57.59 5.64
C LYS A 54 -22.22 56.48 6.49
N GLU A 55 -23.51 56.60 6.77
CA GLU A 55 -24.23 55.56 7.51
C GLU A 55 -24.52 54.33 6.63
N SER A 56 -24.84 54.55 5.35
CA SER A 56 -24.98 53.49 4.36
C SER A 56 -23.67 52.71 4.17
N GLU A 57 -22.52 53.40 4.09
CA GLU A 57 -21.19 52.79 4.03
C GLU A 57 -20.94 51.89 5.27
N ARG A 58 -21.16 52.41 6.48
CA ARG A 58 -21.03 51.62 7.72
C ARG A 58 -21.94 50.41 7.79
N ILE A 59 -23.19 50.54 7.33
CA ILE A 59 -24.15 49.43 7.30
C ILE A 59 -23.66 48.35 6.33
N VAL A 60 -23.11 48.74 5.17
CA VAL A 60 -22.53 47.80 4.20
C VAL A 60 -21.27 47.13 4.77
N GLU A 61 -20.36 47.87 5.39
CA GLU A 61 -19.15 47.32 6.05
C GLU A 61 -19.52 46.32 7.16
N ALA A 62 -20.48 46.69 8.02
CA ALA A 62 -20.97 45.83 9.10
C ALA A 62 -21.63 44.55 8.55
N ALA A 63 -22.47 44.66 7.53
CA ALA A 63 -23.13 43.52 6.90
C ALA A 63 -22.14 42.59 6.17
N GLN A 64 -21.10 43.15 5.54
CA GLN A 64 -20.01 42.36 4.95
C GLN A 64 -19.23 41.59 6.02
N SER A 65 -18.83 42.26 7.11
CA SER A 65 -18.13 41.61 8.22
C SER A 65 -19.00 40.54 8.90
N GLU A 66 -20.29 40.78 9.10
CA GLU A 66 -21.21 39.78 9.65
C GLU A 66 -21.36 38.57 8.71
N ALA A 67 -21.47 38.79 7.40
CA ALA A 67 -21.53 37.72 6.41
C ALA A 67 -20.24 36.88 6.36
N GLU A 68 -19.07 37.52 6.42
CA GLU A 68 -17.77 36.83 6.49
C GLU A 68 -17.66 35.97 7.76
N ASN A 69 -18.01 36.53 8.92
CA ASN A 69 -18.03 35.81 10.19
C ASN A 69 -19.02 34.63 10.18
N ALA A 70 -20.21 34.80 9.58
CA ALA A 70 -21.21 33.74 9.44
C ALA A 70 -20.72 32.61 8.52
N VAL A 71 -20.07 32.94 7.40
CA VAL A 71 -19.46 31.96 6.48
C VAL A 71 -18.34 31.18 7.17
N GLU A 72 -17.46 31.86 7.90
CA GLU A 72 -16.33 31.21 8.56
C GLU A 72 -16.80 30.31 9.73
N LYS A 73 -17.76 30.78 10.52
CA LYS A 73 -18.42 29.95 11.54
C LYS A 73 -19.08 28.72 10.92
N GLY A 74 -19.85 28.88 9.84
CA GLY A 74 -20.49 27.77 9.14
C GLY A 74 -19.49 26.75 8.56
N ARG A 75 -18.33 27.21 8.06
CA ARG A 75 -17.23 26.33 7.62
C ARG A 75 -16.61 25.55 8.78
N SER A 76 -16.36 26.21 9.91
CA SER A 76 -15.82 25.57 11.11
C SER A 76 -16.77 24.50 11.67
N GLU A 77 -18.06 24.83 11.79
CA GLU A 77 -19.10 23.88 12.24
C GLU A 77 -19.24 22.70 11.27
N ALA A 78 -19.26 22.95 9.95
CA ALA A 78 -19.29 21.88 8.95
C ALA A 78 -18.04 20.99 9.01
N ALA A 79 -16.85 21.54 9.23
CA ALA A 79 -15.62 20.78 9.39
C ALA A 79 -15.66 19.87 10.63
N GLN A 80 -16.16 20.39 11.77
CA GLN A 80 -16.36 19.62 13.00
C GLN A 80 -17.37 18.47 12.81
N VAL A 81 -18.53 18.74 12.21
CA VAL A 81 -19.55 17.71 11.91
C VAL A 81 -18.99 16.63 10.98
N MET A 82 -18.22 17.01 9.96
CA MET A 82 -17.57 16.05 9.05
C MET A 82 -16.48 15.21 9.73
N GLN A 83 -15.72 15.80 10.66
CA GLN A 83 -14.73 15.08 11.46
C GLN A 83 -15.41 14.07 12.40
N GLU A 84 -16.47 14.48 13.10
CA GLU A 84 -17.22 13.59 13.99
C GLU A 84 -17.92 12.47 13.20
N ALA A 85 -18.55 12.77 12.07
CA ALA A 85 -19.18 11.78 11.20
C ALA A 85 -18.17 10.73 10.71
N ARG A 86 -16.95 11.13 10.33
CA ARG A 86 -15.86 10.21 9.96
C ARG A 86 -15.43 9.34 11.14
N ALA A 87 -15.23 9.91 12.31
CA ALA A 87 -14.85 9.16 13.51
C ALA A 87 -15.92 8.12 13.90
N ARG A 88 -17.21 8.51 13.88
CA ARG A 88 -18.34 7.60 14.11
C ARG A 88 -18.43 6.51 13.04
N ALA A 89 -18.23 6.85 11.77
CA ALA A 89 -18.22 5.87 10.68
C ALA A 89 -17.09 4.84 10.83
N GLN A 90 -15.88 5.27 11.17
CA GLN A 90 -14.76 4.37 11.44
C GLN A 90 -15.06 3.46 12.65
N ALA A 91 -15.58 4.01 13.75
CA ALA A 91 -15.97 3.24 14.92
C ALA A 91 -17.06 2.18 14.58
N MET A 92 -18.06 2.51 13.76
CA MET A 92 -19.07 1.55 13.30
C MET A 92 -18.48 0.44 12.41
N VAL A 93 -17.49 0.75 11.56
CA VAL A 93 -16.80 -0.27 10.76
C VAL A 93 -15.93 -1.18 11.64
N GLU A 94 -15.22 -0.63 12.62
CA GLU A 94 -14.39 -1.41 13.55
C GLU A 94 -15.22 -2.29 14.50
N GLN A 95 -16.39 -1.80 14.94
CA GLN A 95 -17.37 -2.53 15.75
C GLN A 95 -18.27 -3.45 14.93
N SER A 96 -18.24 -3.36 13.59
CA SER A 96 -19.07 -4.19 12.72
C SER A 96 -18.81 -5.67 13.01
N GLU A 97 -19.89 -6.44 13.16
CA GLU A 97 -19.79 -7.88 13.35
C GLU A 97 -19.02 -8.56 12.19
N ILE A 98 -19.10 -8.02 10.98
CA ILE A 98 -18.31 -8.47 9.82
C ILE A 98 -16.80 -8.33 10.10
N MET A 99 -16.36 -7.19 10.63
CA MET A 99 -14.96 -6.96 10.99
C MET A 99 -14.52 -7.84 12.17
N ARG A 100 -15.41 -8.08 13.15
CA ARG A 100 -15.17 -9.01 14.26
C ARG A 100 -15.01 -10.45 13.74
N MET A 101 -15.90 -10.92 12.88
CA MET A 101 -15.86 -12.25 12.26
C MET A 101 -14.61 -12.42 11.38
N ALA A 102 -14.28 -11.43 10.54
CA ALA A 102 -13.08 -11.45 9.72
C ALA A 102 -11.79 -11.53 10.57
N LYS A 103 -11.72 -10.80 11.70
CA LYS A 103 -10.60 -10.90 12.65
C LYS A 103 -10.51 -12.27 13.34
N VAL A 104 -11.64 -12.94 13.60
CA VAL A 104 -11.66 -14.31 14.15
C VAL A 104 -11.19 -15.31 13.10
N GLN A 105 -11.76 -15.27 11.89
CA GLN A 105 -11.37 -16.14 10.77
C GLN A 105 -9.88 -15.97 10.40
N ALA A 106 -9.37 -14.73 10.38
CA ALA A 106 -7.95 -14.49 10.13
C ALA A 106 -7.03 -15.13 11.18
N LYS A 107 -7.43 -15.11 12.47
CA LYS A 107 -6.70 -15.81 13.54
C LYS A 107 -6.78 -17.33 13.40
N GLU A 108 -7.94 -17.85 13.01
CA GLU A 108 -8.17 -19.28 12.78
C GLU A 108 -7.32 -19.81 11.62
N ILE A 109 -7.29 -19.09 10.48
CA ILE A 109 -6.43 -19.39 9.33
C ILE A 109 -4.94 -19.38 9.72
N VAL A 110 -4.49 -18.39 10.51
CA VAL A 110 -3.09 -18.35 10.98
C VAL A 110 -2.79 -19.52 11.93
N ALA A 111 -3.69 -19.83 12.87
CA ALA A 111 -3.51 -20.96 13.78
C ALA A 111 -3.48 -22.31 13.06
N GLN A 112 -4.31 -22.49 12.04
CA GLN A 112 -4.32 -23.66 11.16
C GLN A 112 -3.01 -23.75 10.37
N ALA A 113 -2.59 -22.68 9.68
CA ALA A 113 -1.35 -22.66 8.91
C ALA A 113 -0.11 -22.92 9.78
N GLU A 114 -0.09 -22.42 11.02
CA GLU A 114 0.95 -22.77 11.99
C GLU A 114 0.90 -24.25 12.43
N GLY A 115 -0.30 -24.84 12.52
CA GLY A 115 -0.51 -26.26 12.81
C GLY A 115 0.06 -27.14 11.70
N GLU A 116 -0.39 -26.92 10.47
CA GLU A 116 0.12 -27.59 9.26
C GLU A 116 1.65 -27.42 9.13
N ALA A 117 2.17 -26.22 9.38
CA ALA A 117 3.62 -25.97 9.36
C ALA A 117 4.39 -26.64 10.50
N ARG A 118 3.74 -27.07 11.60
CA ARG A 118 4.36 -27.92 12.64
C ARG A 118 4.33 -29.38 12.20
N GLU A 119 3.19 -29.87 11.70
CA GLU A 119 3.04 -31.25 11.20
C GLU A 119 4.01 -31.56 10.05
N VAL A 120 4.12 -30.66 9.06
CA VAL A 120 5.06 -30.81 7.94
C VAL A 120 6.51 -30.87 8.41
N ARG A 121 6.90 -30.07 9.41
CA ARG A 121 8.26 -30.12 9.98
C ARG A 121 8.51 -31.43 10.72
N GLN A 122 7.56 -31.87 11.54
CA GLN A 122 7.69 -33.14 12.27
C GLN A 122 7.79 -34.33 11.30
N GLY A 123 6.94 -34.38 10.27
CA GLY A 123 7.00 -35.42 9.24
C GLY A 123 8.30 -35.39 8.43
N ALA A 124 8.88 -34.20 8.18
CA ALA A 124 10.19 -34.08 7.56
C ALA A 124 11.34 -34.57 8.46
N ASP A 125 11.30 -34.27 9.76
CA ASP A 125 12.27 -34.75 10.76
C ASP A 125 12.19 -36.27 10.97
N GLU A 126 10.98 -36.83 10.95
CA GLU A 126 10.73 -38.28 11.01
C GLU A 126 11.25 -38.98 9.73
N TYR A 127 10.91 -38.46 8.55
CA TYR A 127 11.44 -38.97 7.28
C TYR A 127 12.96 -38.89 7.20
N ALA A 128 13.57 -37.78 7.65
CA ALA A 128 15.02 -37.64 7.70
C ALA A 128 15.67 -38.69 8.62
N ARG A 129 15.04 -38.99 9.77
CA ARG A 129 15.51 -40.04 10.69
C ARG A 129 15.47 -41.43 10.05
N ASP A 130 14.38 -41.76 9.34
CA ASP A 130 14.25 -43.06 8.66
C ASP A 130 15.25 -43.23 7.52
N VAL A 131 15.48 -42.17 6.73
CA VAL A 131 16.51 -42.17 5.67
C VAL A 131 17.91 -42.33 6.28
N LEU A 132 18.23 -41.63 7.37
CA LEU A 132 19.53 -41.75 8.06
C LEU A 132 19.72 -43.14 8.68
N SER A 133 18.70 -43.73 9.30
CA SER A 133 18.72 -45.09 9.84
C SER A 133 18.93 -46.16 8.76
N THR A 134 18.28 -45.97 7.60
CA THR A 134 18.47 -46.83 6.42
C THR A 134 19.90 -46.72 5.89
N LEU A 135 20.44 -45.51 5.81
CA LEU A 135 21.83 -45.26 5.37
C LEU A 135 22.85 -45.85 6.36
N GLU A 136 22.64 -45.71 7.67
CA GLU A 136 23.48 -46.32 8.71
C GLU A 136 23.52 -47.85 8.56
N SER A 137 22.35 -48.48 8.33
CA SER A 137 22.24 -49.92 8.10
C SER A 137 23.02 -50.36 6.87
N GLN A 138 22.90 -49.64 5.75
CA GLN A 138 23.65 -49.91 4.51
C GLN A 138 25.17 -49.74 4.68
N VAL A 139 25.62 -48.70 5.40
CA VAL A 139 27.04 -48.47 5.69
C VAL A 139 27.62 -49.59 6.56
N ASN A 140 26.88 -50.03 7.59
CA ASN A 140 27.27 -51.15 8.44
C ASN A 140 27.34 -52.48 7.68
N GLU A 141 26.42 -52.71 6.73
CA GLU A 141 26.48 -53.88 5.85
C GLU A 141 27.73 -53.85 4.96
N VAL A 142 27.99 -52.74 4.27
CA VAL A 142 29.18 -52.56 3.40
C VAL A 142 30.48 -52.71 4.18
N LEU A 143 30.54 -52.19 5.42
CA LEU A 143 31.68 -52.37 6.31
C LEU A 143 31.90 -53.85 6.66
N THR A 144 30.83 -54.56 7.03
CA THR A 144 30.86 -55.99 7.38
C THR A 144 31.30 -56.84 6.18
N GLN A 145 30.75 -56.59 4.99
CA GLN A 145 31.17 -57.26 3.75
C GLN A 145 32.66 -56.99 3.44
N THR A 146 33.14 -55.78 3.69
CA THR A 146 34.55 -55.40 3.46
C THR A 146 35.48 -56.09 4.45
N GLN A 147 35.14 -56.13 5.75
CA GLN A 147 35.89 -56.88 6.76
C GLN A 147 35.94 -58.38 6.44
N GLY A 148 34.83 -58.96 5.97
CA GLY A 148 34.77 -60.35 5.50
C GLY A 148 35.72 -60.62 4.33
N LYS A 149 35.72 -59.74 3.31
CA LYS A 149 36.65 -59.81 2.16
C LYS A 149 38.11 -59.71 2.59
N VAL A 150 38.45 -58.77 3.47
CA VAL A 150 39.82 -58.61 4.02
C VAL A 150 40.25 -59.87 4.79
N THR A 151 39.38 -60.42 5.63
CA THR A 151 39.66 -61.64 6.39
C THR A 151 39.90 -62.85 5.46
N GLY A 152 39.07 -63.02 4.43
CA GLY A 152 39.26 -64.05 3.41
C GLY A 152 40.56 -63.87 2.61
N MET A 153 40.96 -62.63 2.32
CA MET A 153 42.23 -62.32 1.67
C MET A 153 43.42 -62.68 2.57
N LEU A 154 43.38 -62.32 3.86
CA LEU A 154 44.40 -62.69 4.85
C LEU A 154 44.54 -64.21 5.00
N GLN A 155 43.43 -64.95 5.07
CA GLN A 155 43.45 -66.42 5.07
C GLN A 155 44.07 -67.00 3.79
N THR A 156 43.81 -66.38 2.64
CA THR A 156 44.39 -66.81 1.35
C THR A 156 45.89 -66.55 1.31
N ILE A 157 46.36 -65.41 1.83
CA ILE A 157 47.79 -65.07 1.98
C ILE A 157 48.46 -66.05 2.96
N GLN A 158 47.84 -66.35 4.10
CA GLN A 158 48.36 -67.32 5.08
C GLN A 158 48.48 -68.73 4.48
N ARG A 159 47.45 -69.22 3.76
CA ARG A 159 47.50 -70.50 3.04
C ARG A 159 48.56 -70.50 1.94
N GLY A 160 48.74 -69.36 1.24
CA GLY A 160 49.82 -69.16 0.27
C GLY A 160 51.20 -69.28 0.92
N ARG A 161 51.42 -68.58 2.04
CA ARG A 161 52.64 -68.68 2.86
C ARG A 161 52.89 -70.11 3.33
N GLN A 162 51.92 -70.79 3.92
CA GLN A 162 52.08 -72.17 4.38
C GLN A 162 52.46 -73.13 3.24
N LYS A 163 51.87 -72.97 2.04
CA LYS A 163 52.26 -73.75 0.86
C LYS A 163 53.68 -73.45 0.37
N LEU A 164 54.12 -72.20 0.48
CA LEU A 164 55.50 -71.80 0.15
C LEU A 164 56.50 -72.28 1.20
N GLU A 165 56.16 -72.22 2.50
CA GLU A 165 56.95 -72.74 3.62
C GLU A 165 57.08 -74.27 3.53
N GLN A 166 56.01 -75.00 3.19
CA GLN A 166 56.06 -76.44 2.90
C GLN A 166 56.91 -76.79 1.67
N ARG A 167 56.95 -75.92 0.65
CA ARG A 167 57.86 -76.06 -0.49
C ARG A 167 59.32 -75.80 -0.09
N ALA A 168 59.59 -74.77 0.71
CA ALA A 168 60.93 -74.45 1.21
C ALA A 168 61.47 -75.52 2.17
N ALA A 169 60.60 -76.13 2.99
CA ALA A 169 60.93 -77.23 3.89
C ALA A 169 61.15 -78.58 3.18
N ARG A 170 61.01 -78.64 1.85
CA ARG A 170 61.43 -79.77 0.99
C ARG A 170 62.55 -79.34 0.04
N PRO A 171 63.82 -79.30 0.47
CA PRO A 171 64.93 -79.12 -0.45
C PRO A 171 65.08 -80.38 -1.31
N GLY A 172 64.78 -80.28 -2.62
CA GLY A 172 65.11 -81.32 -3.60
C GLY A 172 63.97 -82.24 -4.07
N ALA A 173 62.80 -81.72 -4.41
CA ALA A 173 61.82 -82.44 -5.26
C ALA A 173 61.84 -81.88 -6.69
N PRO A 174 61.82 -82.72 -7.74
CA PRO A 174 62.31 -82.34 -9.07
C PRO A 174 61.36 -81.48 -9.89
N ALA A 175 61.94 -80.72 -10.82
CA ALA A 175 61.22 -80.18 -11.98
C ALA A 175 60.92 -81.31 -12.97
N ALA A 176 59.75 -81.92 -12.82
CA ALA A 176 59.18 -82.92 -13.73
C ALA A 176 57.66 -82.67 -13.83
N GLU A 177 56.99 -82.78 -14.97
CA GLU A 177 57.47 -83.12 -16.32
C GLU A 177 56.51 -82.46 -17.34
N ARG A 178 56.97 -82.16 -18.56
CA ARG A 178 56.03 -81.81 -19.65
C ARG A 178 55.28 -83.07 -20.07
N ARG A 179 53.94 -83.06 -20.06
CA ARG A 179 53.12 -83.95 -20.87
C ARG A 179 51.97 -83.18 -21.49
N GLU A 180 51.99 -83.10 -22.81
CA GLU A 180 50.87 -82.70 -23.67
C GLU A 180 49.90 -83.88 -23.84
N PRO A 181 48.89 -83.79 -24.73
CA PRO A 181 47.68 -82.99 -24.61
C PRO A 181 46.46 -83.92 -24.43
N ILE A 182 45.27 -83.36 -24.13
CA ILE A 182 44.01 -84.13 -24.19
C ILE A 182 43.10 -83.49 -25.23
N GLU A 183 42.66 -84.30 -26.19
CA GLU A 183 41.80 -83.88 -27.29
C GLU A 183 40.34 -83.64 -26.87
N VAL A 184 39.79 -82.57 -27.42
CA VAL A 184 38.43 -82.41 -27.96
C VAL A 184 37.34 -83.39 -27.47
N GLY A 185 36.42 -82.87 -26.65
CA GLY A 185 35.07 -83.43 -26.46
C GLY A 185 34.00 -82.41 -26.83
N VAL A 186 33.43 -82.49 -28.04
CA VAL A 186 32.40 -81.55 -28.52
C VAL A 186 31.04 -81.85 -27.87
N ALA A 187 30.45 -80.83 -27.23
CA ALA A 187 29.04 -80.82 -26.87
C ALA A 187 28.33 -79.53 -27.34
N ARG A 188 27.62 -79.66 -28.45
CA ARG A 188 26.36 -78.93 -28.75
C ARG A 188 25.47 -78.89 -27.49
N THR A 189 24.60 -77.92 -27.16
CA THR A 189 24.06 -76.69 -27.78
C THR A 189 23.35 -75.89 -26.64
N ALA A 190 22.68 -74.73 -26.77
CA ALA A 190 22.06 -74.05 -27.92
C ALA A 190 21.95 -72.52 -27.71
N ASN A 191 21.55 -71.83 -28.80
CA ASN A 191 20.70 -70.64 -28.92
C ASN A 191 20.83 -69.45 -27.94
N GLY A 192 21.07 -68.26 -28.50
CA GLY A 192 20.88 -66.98 -27.81
C GLY A 192 19.76 -66.15 -28.43
N THR A 193 19.14 -65.31 -27.60
CA THR A 193 18.27 -64.15 -27.92
C THR A 193 18.22 -63.35 -26.61
N HIS A 194 18.86 -62.18 -26.44
CA HIS A 194 18.39 -60.88 -26.95
C HIS A 194 16.84 -60.82 -26.95
N GLY A 195 16.16 -60.14 -26.02
CA GLY A 195 16.48 -58.85 -25.43
C GLY A 195 15.55 -57.79 -26.06
N SER A 196 14.94 -56.93 -25.22
CA SER A 196 13.97 -55.85 -25.53
C SER A 196 12.52 -56.12 -25.08
N ARG A 197 11.89 -55.03 -24.63
CA ARG A 197 10.65 -54.83 -23.84
C ARG A 197 10.87 -54.82 -22.31
N GLY A 198 10.41 -53.80 -21.60
CA GLY A 198 9.69 -52.60 -22.04
C GLY A 198 9.09 -51.87 -20.85
#